data_AF-A0A1M2VG75-F1
#
_entry.id   AF-A0A1M2VG75-F1
#
_cell.length_a   1.000
_cell.length_b   1.000
_cell.length_c   1.000
_cell.angle_alpha   90.00
_cell.angle_beta   90.00
_cell.angle_gamma   90.00
#
_symmetry.space_group_name_H-M   'P 1'
#
loop_
_entity.id
_entity.type
_entity.pdbx_description
1 polymer ?
#
loop_
_entity_poly.entity_id
_entity_poly.type
_entity_poly.pdbx_seq_one_letter_code
_entity_poly.pdbx_strand_id
1 'polypeptide(L)'
;MDLPFPDQPWYRFEAFPIGPHLPPSRKAKGYTPEMCIPIYPNSNHPTGREPVHPERPFPYGNCYHWIATKVRIRVRGRPEGFDETNAISLSTKTELLMGSTFRNDYLRAMENADVQSRPAAYDHGDAIPRPSMGRPPRSAVGDAESASHRQEDDMDAASVSSRSSRSGRSIRRPMTSVEDIMAMDIFTGPAEDLYLVPLVDLWPELANNLKEEDIPSPLELYREIEMIQE
;
A
#
# COMPACT_ATOMS: atom_id res chain seq x y z
N MET A 1 8.71 3.74 12.32
CA MET A 1 8.54 4.71 13.40
C MET A 1 9.88 4.81 14.09
N ASP A 2 10.56 5.93 13.91
CA ASP A 2 11.81 6.21 14.62
C ASP A 2 11.42 6.67 16.05
N LEU A 3 12.11 6.14 17.07
CA LEU A 3 11.92 6.62 18.44
C LEU A 3 12.46 8.05 18.57
N PRO A 4 11.81 8.95 19.31
CA PRO A 4 12.30 10.30 19.47
C PRO A 4 13.62 10.30 20.24
N PHE A 5 14.73 10.55 19.54
CA PHE A 5 16.03 10.73 20.17
C PHE A 5 16.18 12.20 20.63
N PRO A 6 16.72 12.44 21.84
CA PRO A 6 16.73 13.77 22.47
C PRO A 6 17.48 14.85 21.68
N ASP A 7 18.37 14.48 20.75
CA ASP A 7 19.24 15.43 20.06
C ASP A 7 18.92 15.64 18.58
N GLN A 8 17.88 14.97 18.03
CA GLN A 8 17.52 15.15 16.62
C GLN A 8 16.40 16.18 16.45
N PRO A 9 16.58 17.20 15.59
CA PRO A 9 15.57 18.24 15.35
C PRO A 9 14.42 17.74 14.44
N TRP A 10 14.33 16.43 14.18
CA TRP A 10 13.31 15.80 13.35
C TRP A 10 13.14 14.32 13.72
N TYR A 11 12.03 13.72 13.27
CA TYR A 11 11.70 12.31 13.44
C TYR A 11 11.23 11.70 12.11
N ARG A 12 11.64 10.48 11.74
CA ARG A 12 11.13 9.84 10.51
C ARG A 12 9.81 9.10 10.75
N PHE A 13 8.93 9.26 9.77
CA PHE A 13 7.64 8.60 9.69
C PHE A 13 7.43 7.98 8.33
N GLU A 14 6.57 6.96 8.31
CA GLU A 14 5.90 6.55 7.09
C GLU A 14 4.56 7.27 7.05
N ALA A 15 4.32 8.00 5.97
CA ALA A 15 3.05 8.68 5.74
C ALA A 15 2.33 8.06 4.54
N PHE A 16 1.01 8.15 4.56
CA PHE A 16 0.13 7.72 3.48
C PHE A 16 -0.68 8.94 3.04
N PRO A 17 -0.22 9.71 2.04
CA PRO A 17 -0.91 10.88 1.55
C PRO A 17 -2.31 10.49 1.08
N ILE A 18 -3.25 11.36 1.43
CA ILE A 18 -4.64 11.31 0.97
C ILE A 18 -4.77 12.11 -0.32
N GLY A 19 -5.68 11.70 -1.20
CA GLY A 19 -5.94 12.43 -2.44
C GLY A 19 -7.27 13.18 -2.41
N PRO A 20 -7.37 14.36 -3.05
CA PRO A 20 -8.62 15.13 -3.19
C PRO A 20 -9.49 14.67 -4.38
N HIS A 21 -9.17 13.50 -4.94
CA HIS A 21 -9.87 12.89 -6.07
C HIS A 21 -9.61 11.38 -6.07
N LEU A 22 -10.23 10.64 -6.98
CA LEU A 22 -9.96 9.21 -7.15
C LEU A 22 -8.53 8.98 -7.67
N PRO A 23 -7.82 7.92 -7.24
CA PRO A 23 -6.50 7.60 -7.77
C PRO A 23 -6.58 7.29 -9.28
N PRO A 24 -5.53 7.61 -10.06
CA PRO A 24 -5.47 7.21 -11.46
C PRO A 24 -5.33 5.68 -11.57
N SER A 25 -5.82 5.11 -12.68
CA SER A 25 -5.54 3.71 -12.99
C SER A 25 -4.05 3.51 -13.30
N ARG A 26 -3.47 2.42 -12.80
CA ARG A 26 -2.12 1.96 -13.14
C ARG A 26 -2.20 0.51 -13.58
N LYS A 27 -2.62 0.30 -14.83
CA LYS A 27 -2.84 -1.02 -15.45
C LYS A 27 -1.69 -1.99 -15.18
N ALA A 28 -0.45 -1.59 -15.47
CA ALA A 28 0.73 -2.44 -15.25
C ALA A 28 0.90 -2.99 -13.81
N LYS A 29 0.30 -2.34 -12.80
CA LYS A 29 0.28 -2.79 -11.39
C LYS A 29 -1.09 -3.29 -10.94
N GLY A 30 -2.04 -3.40 -11.85
CA GLY A 30 -3.43 -3.80 -11.62
C GLY A 30 -4.26 -2.83 -10.79
N TYR A 31 -3.77 -1.61 -10.51
CA TYR A 31 -4.50 -0.62 -9.73
C TYR A 31 -5.58 0.07 -10.56
N THR A 32 -6.74 0.23 -9.93
CA THR A 32 -7.94 0.84 -10.50
C THR A 32 -8.45 1.98 -9.60
N PRO A 33 -9.22 2.96 -10.13
CA PRO A 33 -9.65 4.14 -9.36
C PRO A 33 -10.50 3.82 -8.12
N GLU A 34 -11.20 2.70 -8.08
CA GLU A 34 -12.01 2.22 -6.95
C GLU A 34 -11.19 1.50 -5.86
N MET A 35 -9.86 1.43 -5.97
CA MET A 35 -8.98 0.96 -4.91
C MET A 35 -8.59 2.12 -3.98
N CYS A 36 -9.59 2.77 -3.41
CA CYS A 36 -9.44 3.84 -2.44
C CYS A 36 -10.55 3.75 -1.38
N ILE A 37 -10.42 4.46 -0.27
CA ILE A 37 -11.45 4.50 0.77
C ILE A 37 -11.79 5.97 1.04
N PRO A 38 -13.06 6.40 0.89
CA PRO A 38 -13.45 7.76 1.20
C PRO A 38 -13.22 8.08 2.68
N ILE A 39 -13.00 9.36 2.99
CA ILE A 39 -12.95 9.87 4.36
C ILE A 39 -14.22 10.68 4.60
N TYR A 40 -15.04 10.29 5.58
CA TYR A 40 -16.30 11.00 5.87
C TYR A 40 -16.02 12.50 6.12
N PRO A 41 -16.76 13.45 5.51
CA PRO A 41 -18.11 13.31 4.94
C PRO A 41 -18.17 12.86 3.48
N ASN A 42 -17.04 12.57 2.83
CA ASN A 42 -17.05 12.07 1.47
C ASN A 42 -17.72 10.70 1.39
N SER A 43 -18.83 10.59 0.65
CA SER A 43 -19.51 9.31 0.36
C SER A 43 -19.39 8.87 -1.10
N ASN A 44 -18.60 9.57 -1.91
CA ASN A 44 -18.54 9.41 -3.35
C ASN A 44 -17.52 8.32 -3.76
N HIS A 45 -17.82 7.06 -3.46
CA HIS A 45 -17.03 5.94 -3.98
C HIS A 45 -17.70 5.29 -5.21
N PRO A 46 -16.97 4.97 -6.30
CA PRO A 46 -17.56 4.37 -7.51
C PRO A 46 -18.38 3.09 -7.26
N THR A 47 -18.01 2.32 -6.24
CA THR A 47 -18.70 1.07 -5.87
C THR A 47 -19.52 1.18 -4.57
N GLY A 48 -19.76 2.39 -4.06
CA GLY A 48 -20.51 2.61 -2.81
C GLY A 48 -19.80 2.12 -1.54
N ARG A 49 -18.46 2.10 -1.52
CA ARG A 49 -17.67 1.71 -0.34
C ARG A 49 -17.92 2.68 0.82
N GLU A 50 -18.11 2.13 2.00
CA GLU A 50 -18.32 2.92 3.22
C GLU A 50 -17.09 3.79 3.53
N PRO A 51 -17.29 5.08 3.87
CA PRO A 51 -16.19 5.95 4.29
C PRO A 51 -15.58 5.51 5.62
N VAL A 52 -14.29 5.79 5.82
CA VAL A 52 -13.73 5.78 7.18
C VAL A 52 -14.27 6.98 7.95
N HIS A 53 -14.54 6.77 9.23
CA HIS A 53 -15.04 7.79 10.14
C HIS A 53 -13.95 8.10 11.16
N PRO A 54 -13.29 9.26 11.05
CA PRO A 54 -12.37 9.72 12.08
C PRO A 54 -13.12 10.04 13.38
N GLU A 55 -12.38 10.05 14.49
CA GLU A 55 -12.96 10.30 15.83
C GLU A 55 -13.48 11.72 15.98
N ARG A 56 -13.03 12.62 15.10
CA ARG A 56 -13.48 14.01 14.98
C ARG A 56 -13.90 14.32 13.56
N PRO A 57 -14.78 15.31 13.35
CA PRO A 57 -15.17 15.72 12.01
C PRO A 57 -13.97 16.08 11.15
N PHE A 58 -13.80 15.37 10.03
CA PHE A 58 -12.81 15.69 9.04
C PHE A 58 -13.30 16.86 8.17
N PRO A 59 -12.47 17.87 7.91
CA PRO A 59 -12.95 19.15 7.37
C PRO A 59 -13.22 19.14 5.86
N TYR A 60 -12.79 18.12 5.13
CA TYR A 60 -12.81 18.13 3.66
C TYR A 60 -13.76 17.08 3.08
N GLY A 61 -14.55 17.48 2.08
CA GLY A 61 -15.63 16.68 1.50
C GLY A 61 -15.24 15.73 0.37
N ASN A 62 -14.02 15.82 -0.16
CA ASN A 62 -13.59 15.05 -1.34
C ASN A 62 -12.27 14.31 -1.15
N CYS A 63 -11.92 13.91 0.08
CA CYS A 63 -10.69 13.16 0.34
C CYS A 63 -10.87 11.65 0.37
N TYR A 64 -9.80 10.95 -0.02
CA TYR A 64 -9.71 9.50 -0.05
C TYR A 64 -8.35 9.03 0.47
N HIS A 65 -8.33 7.93 1.21
CA HIS A 65 -7.14 7.11 1.34
C HIS A 65 -6.94 6.33 0.05
N TRP A 66 -5.79 6.51 -0.60
CA TRP A 66 -5.44 5.77 -1.81
C TRP A 66 -4.66 4.50 -1.47
N ILE A 67 -4.80 3.46 -2.29
CA ILE A 67 -3.94 2.28 -2.17
C ILE A 67 -2.50 2.62 -2.53
N ALA A 68 -1.54 2.01 -1.82
CA ALA A 68 -0.12 2.04 -2.14
C ALA A 68 0.51 3.43 -2.21
N THR A 69 0.02 4.40 -1.42
CA THR A 69 0.59 5.75 -1.35
C THR A 69 1.63 5.94 -0.23
N LYS A 70 2.45 4.94 0.06
CA LYS A 70 3.44 5.08 1.14
C LYS A 70 4.60 6.02 0.75
N VAL A 71 4.93 6.98 1.61
CA VAL A 71 6.14 7.83 1.54
C VAL A 71 6.89 7.81 2.86
N ARG A 72 8.22 7.97 2.81
CA ARG A 72 9.04 8.25 3.99
C ARG A 72 9.20 9.76 4.10
N ILE A 73 8.95 10.31 5.29
CA ILE A 73 9.10 11.74 5.58
C ILE A 73 9.90 11.93 6.86
N ARG A 74 10.44 13.12 7.04
CA ARG A 74 10.96 13.63 8.32
C ARG A 74 10.03 14.73 8.80
N VAL A 75 9.53 14.62 10.01
CA VAL A 75 8.76 15.69 10.66
C VAL A 75 9.70 16.49 11.53
N ARG A 76 9.75 17.81 11.35
CA ARG A 76 10.54 18.70 12.20
C ARG A 76 10.02 18.69 13.64
N GLY A 77 10.89 18.42 14.60
CA GLY A 77 10.57 18.46 16.02
C GLY A 77 10.38 19.90 16.51
N ARG A 78 9.51 20.08 17.51
CA ARG A 78 9.26 21.38 18.17
C ARG A 78 9.54 21.25 19.67
N PRO A 79 10.33 22.15 20.29
CA PRO A 79 10.60 22.12 21.73
C PRO A 79 9.33 22.16 22.60
N GLU A 80 8.31 22.88 22.14
CA GLU A 80 6.99 23.00 22.77
C GLU A 80 6.08 21.78 22.55
N GLY A 81 6.51 20.81 21.74
CA GLY A 81 5.70 19.66 21.34
C GLY A 81 4.64 20.00 20.28
N PHE A 82 3.73 19.05 20.04
CA PHE A 82 2.58 19.24 19.16
C PHE A 82 1.30 19.27 20.00
N ASP A 83 0.43 20.23 19.73
CA ASP A 83 -0.91 20.24 20.33
C ASP A 83 -1.79 19.21 19.61
N GLU A 84 -2.07 18.10 20.28
CA GLU A 84 -2.93 17.04 19.74
C GLU A 84 -4.40 17.26 20.13
N THR A 85 -4.71 18.33 20.87
CA THR A 85 -6.05 18.61 21.39
C THR A 85 -7.10 18.69 20.30
N ASN A 86 -6.74 19.11 19.08
CA ASN A 86 -7.65 19.16 17.93
C ASN A 86 -7.22 18.26 16.76
N ALA A 87 -6.21 17.41 16.96
CA ALA A 87 -5.77 16.46 15.95
C ALA A 87 -6.92 15.53 15.53
N ILE A 88 -6.99 15.23 14.23
CA ILE A 88 -7.93 14.25 13.69
C ILE A 88 -7.26 12.88 13.69
N SER A 89 -7.84 11.95 14.44
CA SER A 89 -7.37 10.58 14.63
C SER A 89 -8.35 9.56 14.07
N LEU A 90 -7.84 8.40 13.69
CA LEU A 90 -8.64 7.19 13.48
C LEU A 90 -8.57 6.33 14.73
N SER A 91 -9.69 5.73 15.12
CA SER A 91 -9.67 4.71 16.17
C SER A 91 -8.89 3.48 15.68
N THR A 92 -8.29 2.72 16.59
CA THR A 92 -7.59 1.46 16.25
C THR A 92 -8.49 0.49 15.48
N LYS A 93 -9.78 0.43 15.83
CA LYS A 93 -10.76 -0.39 15.10
C LYS A 93 -10.90 0.07 13.65
N THR A 94 -11.01 1.38 13.43
CA THR A 94 -11.11 1.98 12.09
C THR A 94 -9.85 1.69 11.26
N GLU A 95 -8.66 1.83 11.85
CA GLU A 95 -7.40 1.52 11.20
C GLU A 95 -7.29 0.04 10.77
N LEU A 96 -7.70 -0.88 11.63
CA LEU A 96 -7.72 -2.32 11.32
C LEU A 96 -8.68 -2.64 10.16
N LEU A 97 -9.87 -2.03 10.15
CA LEU A 97 -10.84 -2.21 9.06
C LEU A 97 -10.31 -1.63 7.73
N MET A 98 -9.68 -0.46 7.78
CA MET A 98 -9.00 0.13 6.63
C MET A 98 -7.89 -0.79 6.11
N GLY A 99 -7.06 -1.34 6.99
CA GLY A 99 -6.01 -2.29 6.64
C GLY A 99 -6.55 -3.57 5.98
N SER A 100 -7.63 -4.14 6.52
CA SER A 100 -8.30 -5.29 5.91
C SER A 100 -8.86 -4.97 4.53
N THR A 101 -9.42 -3.78 4.35
CA THR A 101 -9.97 -3.33 3.06
C THR A 101 -8.86 -3.21 2.02
N PHE A 102 -7.76 -2.54 2.36
CA PHE A 102 -6.63 -2.43 1.44
C PHE A 102 -5.96 -3.77 1.15
N ARG A 103 -5.90 -4.69 2.12
CA ARG A 103 -5.41 -6.05 1.87
C ARG A 103 -6.19 -6.73 0.74
N ASN A 104 -7.52 -6.63 0.75
CA ASN A 104 -8.35 -7.17 -0.33
C ASN A 104 -8.10 -6.46 -1.66
N ASP A 105 -7.93 -5.13 -1.63
CA ASP A 105 -7.59 -4.38 -2.85
C ASP A 105 -6.21 -4.75 -3.42
N TYR A 106 -5.23 -5.05 -2.58
CA TYR A 106 -3.92 -5.56 -3.01
C TYR A 106 -4.04 -6.92 -3.71
N LEU A 107 -4.83 -7.84 -3.15
CA LEU A 107 -5.09 -9.14 -3.79
C LEU A 107 -5.75 -8.95 -5.17
N ARG A 108 -6.77 -8.09 -5.25
CA ARG A 108 -7.45 -7.74 -6.49
C ARG A 108 -6.51 -7.08 -7.51
N ALA A 109 -5.60 -6.20 -7.06
CA ALA A 109 -4.60 -5.58 -7.93
C ALA A 109 -3.63 -6.61 -8.50
N MET A 110 -3.18 -7.60 -7.72
CA MET A 110 -2.33 -8.67 -8.23
C MET A 110 -3.03 -9.52 -9.29
N GLU A 111 -4.30 -9.87 -9.06
CA GLU A 111 -5.12 -10.59 -10.04
C GLU A 111 -5.30 -9.78 -11.34
N ASN A 112 -5.63 -8.49 -11.21
CA ASN A 112 -5.73 -7.58 -12.36
C ASN A 112 -4.42 -7.50 -13.16
N ALA A 113 -3.27 -7.49 -12.48
CA ALA A 113 -1.95 -7.45 -13.12
C ALA A 113 -1.63 -8.77 -13.83
N ASP A 114 -1.97 -9.92 -13.22
CA ASP A 114 -1.79 -11.25 -13.82
C ASP A 114 -2.60 -11.37 -15.12
N VAL A 115 -3.90 -11.04 -15.08
CA VAL A 115 -4.78 -11.07 -16.26
C VAL A 115 -4.24 -10.23 -17.40
N GLN A 116 -3.62 -9.08 -17.10
CA GLN A 116 -3.03 -8.21 -18.11
C GLN A 116 -1.67 -8.68 -18.63
N SER A 117 -0.96 -9.50 -17.86
CA SER A 117 0.31 -10.09 -18.29
C SER A 117 0.13 -11.33 -19.16
N ARG A 118 -1.04 -11.99 -19.10
CA ARG A 118 -1.33 -13.16 -19.93
C ARG A 118 -1.39 -12.75 -21.40
N PRO A 119 -0.63 -13.41 -22.28
CA PRO A 119 -0.74 -13.15 -23.72
C PRO A 119 -2.18 -13.43 -24.14
N ALA A 120 -2.79 -12.51 -24.88
CA ALA A 120 -4.08 -12.74 -25.51
C ALA A 120 -3.96 -14.05 -26.30
N ALA A 121 -4.58 -15.12 -25.80
CA ALA A 121 -4.67 -16.35 -26.55
C ALA A 121 -5.33 -15.98 -27.87
N TYR A 122 -4.60 -16.16 -28.96
CA TYR A 122 -5.14 -16.00 -30.30
C TYR A 122 -6.37 -16.89 -30.41
N ASP A 123 -7.55 -16.29 -30.42
CA ASP A 123 -8.76 -16.93 -30.87
C ASP A 123 -8.62 -17.10 -32.39
N HIS A 124 -7.85 -18.12 -32.80
CA HIS A 124 -7.98 -18.65 -34.15
C HIS A 124 -9.29 -19.43 -34.20
N GLY A 125 -10.37 -18.67 -34.36
CA GLY A 125 -11.60 -19.15 -34.96
C GLY A 125 -11.37 -19.51 -36.43
N ASP A 126 -10.53 -20.52 -36.67
CA ASP A 126 -10.49 -21.20 -37.97
C ASP A 126 -11.45 -22.38 -37.89
N ALA A 127 -12.71 -22.09 -38.20
CA ALA A 127 -13.68 -23.08 -38.59
C ALA A 127 -13.22 -23.73 -39.90
N ILE A 128 -12.42 -24.80 -39.81
CA ILE A 128 -12.16 -25.67 -40.97
C ILE A 128 -13.43 -26.49 -41.24
N PRO A 129 -14.07 -26.40 -42.42
CA PRO A 129 -15.13 -27.32 -42.78
C PRO A 129 -14.50 -28.70 -43.03
N ARG A 130 -14.80 -29.66 -42.16
CA ARG A 130 -14.44 -31.07 -42.37
C ARG A 130 -15.23 -31.64 -43.56
N PRO A 131 -14.58 -32.18 -44.61
CA PRO A 131 -15.30 -32.94 -45.61
C PRO A 131 -15.71 -34.30 -45.03
N SER A 132 -17.01 -34.57 -45.10
CA SER A 132 -17.65 -35.85 -44.79
C SER A 132 -17.08 -36.94 -45.70
N MET A 133 -16.31 -37.87 -45.14
CA MET A 133 -15.99 -39.15 -45.77
C MET A 133 -16.30 -40.29 -44.80
N GLY A 134 -16.96 -41.30 -45.35
CA GLY A 134 -17.77 -42.29 -44.67
C GLY A 134 -17.07 -43.14 -43.61
N ARG A 135 -17.87 -43.53 -42.62
CA ARG A 135 -17.57 -44.58 -41.64
C ARG A 135 -18.10 -45.92 -42.17
N PRO A 136 -17.35 -47.02 -41.95
CA PRO A 136 -17.97 -48.28 -41.57
C PRO A 136 -17.48 -48.76 -40.18
N PRO A 137 -18.19 -49.72 -39.56
CA PRO A 137 -18.19 -49.91 -38.12
C PRO A 137 -17.33 -51.11 -37.68
N ARG A 138 -16.93 -51.13 -36.40
CA ARG A 138 -17.18 -52.24 -35.44
C ARG A 138 -16.34 -52.12 -34.16
N SER A 139 -17.01 -52.45 -33.05
CA SER A 139 -16.53 -53.15 -31.83
C SER A 139 -15.42 -52.49 -31.01
N ALA A 140 -15.33 -52.57 -29.69
CA ALA A 140 -16.16 -52.98 -28.56
C ALA A 140 -15.28 -52.72 -27.31
N VAL A 141 -15.90 -52.74 -26.13
CA VAL A 141 -15.31 -53.01 -24.79
C VAL A 141 -14.51 -51.87 -24.13
N GLY A 142 -14.85 -51.62 -22.86
CA GLY A 142 -13.86 -51.17 -21.86
C GLY A 142 -14.39 -50.18 -20.85
N ASP A 143 -15.10 -50.67 -19.82
CA ASP A 143 -15.29 -50.00 -18.54
C ASP A 143 -13.95 -49.58 -17.92
N ALA A 144 -13.94 -48.48 -17.16
CA ALA A 144 -13.55 -48.50 -15.74
C ALA A 144 -13.46 -47.09 -15.15
N GLU A 145 -14.05 -46.99 -13.96
CA GLU A 145 -14.02 -45.93 -12.97
C GLU A 145 -12.62 -45.65 -12.42
N SER A 146 -12.38 -44.40 -11.97
CA SER A 146 -11.74 -44.09 -10.68
C SER A 146 -11.68 -42.57 -10.52
N ALA A 147 -12.50 -42.01 -9.64
CA ALA A 147 -12.25 -41.87 -8.20
C ALA A 147 -11.36 -40.65 -7.87
N SER A 148 -12.04 -39.71 -7.23
CA SER A 148 -11.59 -38.57 -6.45
C SER A 148 -10.19 -38.65 -5.82
N HIS A 149 -9.45 -37.55 -5.95
CA HIS A 149 -8.57 -37.10 -4.86
C HIS A 149 -8.79 -35.59 -4.64
N ARG A 150 -9.44 -35.26 -3.52
CA ARG A 150 -9.42 -33.92 -2.93
C ARG A 150 -8.08 -33.77 -2.23
N GLN A 151 -7.38 -32.68 -2.51
CA GLN A 151 -6.22 -32.26 -1.76
C GLN A 151 -6.53 -30.86 -1.22
N GLU A 152 -6.75 -30.83 0.08
CA GLU A 152 -6.81 -29.62 0.89
C GLU A 152 -5.36 -29.19 1.11
N ASP A 153 -4.96 -28.09 0.48
CA ASP A 153 -3.68 -27.44 0.78
C ASP A 153 -3.95 -26.24 1.68
N ASP A 154 -3.61 -26.42 2.96
CA ASP A 154 -3.38 -25.38 3.95
C ASP A 154 -2.44 -24.32 3.37
N MET A 155 -2.93 -23.10 3.18
CA MET A 155 -2.09 -21.98 2.77
C MET A 155 -1.63 -21.21 4.01
N ASP A 156 -0.41 -21.54 4.43
CA ASP A 156 0.35 -20.83 5.45
C ASP A 156 0.40 -19.33 5.21
N ALA A 157 0.11 -18.57 6.27
CA ALA A 157 0.20 -17.13 6.31
C ALA A 157 1.67 -16.68 6.11
N ALA A 158 2.02 -16.31 4.89
CA ALA A 158 3.33 -15.73 4.58
C ALA A 158 3.52 -14.40 5.32
N SER A 159 4.24 -14.46 6.45
CA SER A 159 4.83 -13.30 7.10
C SER A 159 5.94 -12.76 6.20
N VAL A 160 5.65 -11.66 5.51
CA VAL A 160 6.66 -10.86 4.79
C VAL A 160 7.48 -10.07 5.80
N SER A 161 8.43 -10.74 6.44
CA SER A 161 9.59 -10.06 7.03
C SER A 161 10.53 -9.67 5.88
N SER A 162 10.55 -8.40 5.53
CA SER A 162 11.51 -7.82 4.59
C SER A 162 12.94 -8.11 5.07
N ARG A 163 13.64 -8.96 4.32
CA ARG A 163 15.08 -9.24 4.48
C ARG A 163 15.87 -7.97 4.17
N SER A 164 16.24 -7.23 5.20
CA SER A 164 17.37 -6.30 5.11
C SER A 164 18.66 -7.10 5.07
N SER A 165 19.10 -7.46 3.86
CA SER A 165 20.45 -8.00 3.64
C SER A 165 21.47 -6.88 3.83
N ARG A 166 21.99 -6.72 5.05
CA ARG A 166 23.22 -5.95 5.30
C ARG A 166 24.37 -6.93 5.50
N SER A 167 25.16 -7.12 4.45
CA SER A 167 26.51 -7.69 4.56
C SER A 167 27.40 -6.63 5.19
N GLY A 168 27.64 -6.76 6.50
CA GLY A 168 28.60 -5.95 7.25
C GLY A 168 29.29 -6.84 8.26
N ARG A 169 30.62 -6.95 8.16
CA ARG A 169 31.47 -7.67 9.12
C ARG A 169 31.17 -7.19 10.55
N SER A 170 30.44 -8.01 11.32
CA SER A 170 30.16 -7.76 12.73
C SER A 170 31.40 -8.09 13.57
N ILE A 171 32.19 -7.08 13.92
CA ILE A 171 32.96 -7.16 15.18
C ILE A 171 31.92 -7.03 16.30
N ARG A 172 31.59 -8.16 16.94
CA ARG A 172 30.70 -8.19 18.11
C ARG A 172 31.36 -7.39 19.25
N ARG A 173 31.01 -6.11 19.37
CA ARG A 173 31.25 -5.36 20.61
C ARG A 173 30.17 -5.77 21.64
N PRO A 174 30.54 -6.05 22.91
CA PRO A 174 29.55 -6.23 23.95
C PRO A 174 28.81 -4.91 24.15
N MET A 175 27.48 -4.94 24.02
CA MET A 175 26.63 -3.77 24.26
C MET A 175 26.47 -3.61 25.76
N THR A 176 27.09 -2.57 26.32
CA THR A 176 27.10 -2.34 27.76
C THR A 176 26.29 -1.10 28.17
N SER A 177 25.88 -0.28 27.20
CA SER A 177 25.15 0.96 27.45
C SER A 177 24.05 1.22 26.44
N VAL A 178 23.09 2.09 26.79
CA VAL A 178 22.03 2.55 25.90
C VAL A 178 22.63 3.26 24.68
N GLU A 179 23.74 3.98 24.85
CA GLU A 179 24.48 4.66 23.79
C GLU A 179 25.05 3.70 22.75
N ASP A 180 25.44 2.47 23.14
CA ASP A 180 25.91 1.45 22.20
C ASP A 180 24.76 0.96 21.30
N ILE A 181 23.53 0.92 21.83
CA ILE A 181 22.31 0.59 21.09
C ILE A 181 21.94 1.76 20.16
N MET A 182 22.08 3.01 20.64
CA MET A 182 21.85 4.22 19.83
C MET A 182 22.80 4.28 18.62
N ALA A 183 24.08 3.93 18.79
CA ALA A 183 25.09 3.96 17.74
C ALA A 183 24.87 2.92 16.61
N MET A 184 23.92 1.99 16.77
CA MET A 184 23.62 1.01 15.74
C MET A 184 22.62 1.52 14.68
N ASP A 185 22.07 2.73 14.83
CA ASP A 185 21.07 3.31 13.90
C ASP A 185 19.91 2.36 13.57
N ILE A 186 19.60 1.42 14.47
CA ILE A 186 18.59 0.38 14.28
C ILE A 186 17.20 1.00 14.06
N PHE A 187 16.95 2.13 14.72
CA PHE A 187 15.67 2.80 14.75
C PHE A 187 15.56 3.99 13.82
N THR A 188 16.68 4.52 13.32
CA THR A 188 16.73 5.72 12.49
C THR A 188 16.96 5.37 11.02
N GLY A 189 17.69 4.29 10.72
CA GLY A 189 18.26 4.11 9.39
C GLY A 189 19.44 5.06 9.15
N PRO A 190 20.29 4.78 8.16
CA PRO A 190 21.56 5.49 7.99
C PRO A 190 21.31 6.98 7.76
N ALA A 191 22.10 7.85 8.40
CA ALA A 191 22.06 9.30 8.16
C ALA A 191 22.39 9.68 6.70
N GLU A 192 22.94 8.74 5.94
CA GLU A 192 23.32 8.86 4.53
C GLU A 192 22.12 9.07 3.59
N ASP A 193 20.87 8.79 3.99
CA ASP A 193 19.67 9.01 3.15
C ASP A 193 18.90 10.29 3.48
N LEU A 194 19.38 11.13 4.41
CA LEU A 194 18.61 12.26 4.92
C LEU A 194 18.27 13.30 3.84
N TYR A 195 19.16 13.54 2.88
CA TYR A 195 18.90 14.46 1.78
C TYR A 195 17.83 13.94 0.81
N LEU A 196 17.55 12.63 0.82
CA LEU A 196 16.55 11.96 -0.02
C LEU A 196 15.17 11.85 0.63
N VAL A 197 15.07 12.16 1.93
CA VAL A 197 13.81 12.11 2.69
C VAL A 197 13.34 13.53 2.97
N PRO A 198 12.17 13.94 2.45
CA PRO A 198 11.67 15.31 2.61
C PRO A 198 11.45 15.65 4.09
N LEU A 199 11.84 16.86 4.48
CA LEU A 199 11.56 17.43 5.80
C LEU A 199 10.29 18.27 5.72
N VAL A 200 9.33 17.98 6.59
CA VAL A 200 8.01 18.62 6.61
C VAL A 200 7.70 19.19 7.99
N ASP A 201 6.82 20.19 8.02
CA ASP A 201 6.19 20.70 9.22
C ASP A 201 4.83 20.01 9.43
N LEU A 202 4.51 19.67 10.69
CA LEU A 202 3.23 19.03 11.05
C LEU A 202 2.25 20.06 11.60
N TRP A 203 1.01 20.02 11.11
CA TRP A 203 -0.10 20.86 11.54
C TRP A 203 -1.30 19.99 11.98
N PRO A 204 -1.49 19.76 13.29
CA PRO A 204 -2.61 18.98 13.79
C PRO A 204 -3.98 19.59 13.44
N GLU A 205 -4.10 20.92 13.46
CA GLU A 205 -5.30 21.67 13.08
C GLU A 205 -5.39 21.85 11.57
N LEU A 206 -5.90 20.84 10.85
CA LEU A 206 -5.99 20.84 9.39
C LEU A 206 -6.71 22.09 8.83
N ALA A 207 -7.93 22.37 9.29
CA ALA A 207 -8.79 23.42 8.73
C ALA A 207 -8.24 24.85 8.92
N ASN A 208 -7.33 25.05 9.87
CA ASN A 208 -6.71 26.36 10.10
C ASN A 208 -5.56 26.64 9.14
N ASN A 209 -4.97 25.59 8.55
CA ASN A 209 -3.72 25.68 7.80
C ASN A 209 -3.87 25.30 6.31
N LEU A 210 -4.94 24.60 5.93
CA LEU A 210 -5.15 24.13 4.57
C LEU A 210 -6.64 24.19 4.20
N LYS A 211 -6.95 24.73 3.02
CA LYS A 211 -8.30 24.69 2.45
C LYS A 211 -8.46 23.48 1.53
N GLU A 212 -9.68 23.03 1.34
CA GLU A 212 -9.96 21.85 0.52
C GLU A 212 -9.52 22.02 -0.93
N GLU A 213 -9.76 23.19 -1.52
CA GLU A 213 -9.38 23.53 -2.90
C GLU A 213 -7.87 23.59 -3.12
N ASP A 214 -7.08 23.74 -2.04
CA ASP A 214 -5.63 23.87 -2.07
C ASP A 214 -4.91 22.54 -1.80
N ILE A 215 -5.64 21.44 -1.58
CA ILE A 215 -5.05 20.12 -1.35
C ILE A 215 -4.42 19.62 -2.67
N PRO A 216 -3.09 19.42 -2.74
CA PRO A 216 -2.45 18.94 -3.95
C PRO A 216 -2.69 17.44 -4.17
N SER A 217 -2.51 17.00 -5.41
CA SER A 217 -2.55 15.56 -5.71
C SER A 217 -1.32 14.87 -5.11
N PRO A 218 -1.44 13.70 -4.47
CA PRO A 218 -0.29 12.90 -4.03
C PRO A 218 0.76 12.63 -5.12
N LEU A 219 0.35 12.63 -6.39
CA LEU A 219 1.23 12.46 -7.54
C LEU A 219 2.25 13.59 -7.72
N GLU A 220 1.97 14.79 -7.23
CA GLU A 220 2.92 15.90 -7.23
C GLU A 220 4.04 15.65 -6.22
N LEU A 221 3.68 15.23 -5.00
CA LEU A 221 4.66 14.85 -3.98
C LEU A 221 5.60 13.74 -4.45
N TYR A 222 5.09 12.71 -5.14
CA TYR A 222 5.95 11.66 -5.69
C TYR A 222 6.94 12.18 -6.72
N ARG A 223 6.50 13.09 -7.60
CA ARG A 223 7.40 13.70 -8.60
C ARG A 223 8.48 14.54 -7.93
N GLU A 224 8.13 15.29 -6.89
CA GLU A 224 9.11 16.05 -6.10
C GLU A 224 10.14 15.14 -5.43
N ILE A 225 9.70 14.02 -4.83
CA ILE A 225 10.60 13.05 -4.20
C ILE A 225 11.51 12.38 -5.23
N GLU A 226 10.98 12.01 -6.40
CA GLU A 226 11.76 11.42 -7.49
C GLU A 226 12.86 12.38 -7.97
N MET A 227 12.56 13.68 -8.14
CA MET A 227 13.56 14.69 -8.51
C MET A 227 14.69 14.88 -7.48
N ILE A 228 14.43 14.61 -6.20
CA ILE A 228 15.45 14.69 -5.15
C ILE A 228 16.39 13.45 -5.18
N GLN A 229 15.92 12.34 -5.75
CA GLN A 229 16.63 11.06 -5.79
C GLN A 229 17.47 10.84 -7.06
N GLU A 230 17.32 11.70 -8.06
CA GLU A 230 18.14 11.75 -9.29
C GLU A 230 19.43 12.57 -9.10
#